data_AF-F8C698-F1
#
_entry.id   AF-F8C698-F1
#
_cell.length_a   1.000
_cell.length_b   1.000
_cell.length_c   1.000
_cell.angle_alpha   90.00
_cell.angle_beta   90.00
_cell.angle_gamma   90.00
#
_symmetry.space_group_name_H-M   'P 1'
#
loop_
_entity.id
_entity.type
_entity.pdbx_description
1 polymer ?
#
loop_
_entity_poly.entity_id
_entity_poly.type
_entity_poly.pdbx_seq_one_letter_code
_entity_poly.pdbx_strand_id
1 'polypeptide(L)'
;MSGTLELFHRIVDAPSARARRYIVDFALEDRVRFRNVAFDEAEADWRRLGGHTTPALWDGTRLHQGAQAVMARLQAVVNLGRDDA
;
A
#
# COMPACT_ATOMS: atom_id res chain seq x y z
N MET A 1 -7.41 -3.92 16.62
CA MET A 1 -6.10 -3.27 16.45
C MET A 1 -5.96 -2.92 14.98
N SER A 2 -6.05 -1.64 14.61
CA SER A 2 -5.82 -1.24 13.22
C SER A 2 -4.31 -1.29 12.98
N GLY A 3 -3.83 -2.39 12.39
CA GLY A 3 -2.44 -2.49 11.97
C GLY A 3 -2.18 -1.47 10.86
N THR A 4 -1.10 -0.71 10.97
CA THR A 4 -0.62 0.19 9.92
C THR A 4 -0.57 -0.56 8.58
N LEU A 5 -1.18 0.00 7.54
CA LEU A 5 -1.14 -0.55 6.19
C LEU A 5 0.31 -0.46 5.67
N GLU A 6 0.75 -1.39 4.84
CA GLU A 6 2.09 -1.33 4.25
C GLU A 6 2.01 -1.34 2.72
N LEU A 7 2.56 -0.30 2.08
CA LEU A 7 2.65 -0.22 0.62
C LEU A 7 4.04 -0.68 0.17
N PHE A 8 4.11 -1.88 -0.41
CA PHE A 8 5.26 -2.37 -1.15
C PHE A 8 5.30 -1.75 -2.55
N HIS A 9 6.39 -1.05 -2.86
CA HIS A 9 6.48 -0.24 -4.08
C HIS A 9 7.89 -0.22 -4.67
N ARG A 10 8.00 0.21 -5.93
CA ARG A 10 9.28 0.55 -6.58
C ARG A 10 9.32 2.04 -6.92
N ILE A 11 10.51 2.65 -6.91
CA ILE A 11 10.65 4.08 -7.25
C ILE A 11 10.40 4.33 -8.73
N VAL A 12 11.00 3.50 -9.61
CA VAL A 12 10.91 3.61 -11.08
C VAL A 12 9.61 3.05 -11.68
N ASP A 13 8.63 2.71 -10.85
CA ASP A 13 7.36 2.10 -11.28
C ASP A 13 6.24 3.14 -11.25
N ALA A 14 5.68 3.48 -12.42
CA ALA A 14 4.63 4.48 -12.57
C ALA A 14 3.33 4.13 -11.81
N PRO A 15 2.83 2.87 -11.86
CA PRO A 15 1.80 2.38 -10.94
C PRO A 15 2.09 2.65 -9.45
N SER A 16 3.29 2.36 -8.99
CA SER A 16 3.72 2.67 -7.61
C SER A 16 3.72 4.17 -7.30
N ALA A 17 4.17 5.00 -8.23
CA ALA A 17 4.12 6.45 -8.08
C ALA A 17 2.69 6.98 -7.92
N ARG A 18 1.73 6.41 -8.67
CA ARG A 18 0.31 6.73 -8.54
C ARG A 18 -0.23 6.40 -7.15
N ALA A 19 0.11 5.22 -6.60
CA ALA A 19 -0.33 4.82 -5.26
C ALA A 19 0.26 5.73 -4.17
N ARG A 20 1.56 6.04 -4.24
CA ARG A 20 2.20 6.98 -3.29
C ARG A 20 1.57 8.36 -3.31
N ARG A 21 1.32 8.89 -4.51
CA ARG A 21 0.65 10.20 -4.66
C ARG A 21 -0.75 10.19 -4.06
N TYR A 22 -1.55 9.14 -4.30
CA TYR A 22 -2.88 9.04 -3.69
C TYR A 22 -2.82 9.05 -2.15
N ILE A 23 -1.84 8.37 -1.55
CA ILE A 23 -1.68 8.35 -0.10
C ILE A 23 -1.41 9.75 0.45
N VAL A 24 -0.55 10.52 -0.22
CA VAL A 24 -0.25 11.91 0.15
C VAL A 24 -1.45 12.83 -0.09
N ASP A 25 -2.08 12.75 -1.26
CA ASP A 25 -3.22 13.61 -1.64
C ASP A 25 -4.42 13.45 -0.68
N PHE A 26 -4.53 12.31 0.01
CA PHE A 26 -5.60 11.99 0.96
C PHE A 26 -5.14 11.91 2.42
N ALA A 27 -3.95 12.43 2.76
CA ALA A 27 -3.42 12.50 4.13
C ALA A 27 -3.37 11.13 4.86
N LEU A 28 -2.96 10.07 4.16
CA LEU A 28 -2.91 8.70 4.70
C LEU A 28 -1.51 8.29 5.21
N GLU A 29 -0.54 9.20 5.28
CA GLU A 29 0.86 8.92 5.63
C GLU A 29 1.00 8.30 7.03
N ASP A 30 0.20 8.74 8.00
CA ASP A 30 0.20 8.18 9.36
C ASP A 30 -0.41 6.77 9.43
N ARG A 31 -1.09 6.35 8.35
CA ARG A 31 -1.80 5.06 8.26
C ARG A 31 -1.11 4.07 7.31
N VAL A 32 -0.26 4.55 6.41
CA VAL A 32 0.42 3.73 5.41
C VAL A 32 1.93 3.87 5.49
N ARG A 33 2.60 2.78 5.87
CA ARG A 33 4.05 2.68 5.81
C ARG A 33 4.52 2.36 4.40
N PHE A 34 5.43 3.16 3.85
CA PHE A 34 6.09 2.85 2.58
C PHE A 34 7.21 1.83 2.76
N ARG A 35 7.18 0.77 1.95
CA ARG A 35 8.17 -0.32 1.91
C ARG A 35 8.72 -0.41 0.49
N ASN A 36 9.87 0.21 0.22
CA ASN A 36 10.49 0.15 -1.10
C ASN A 36 11.15 -1.23 -1.31
N VAL A 37 10.66 -2.03 -2.26
CA VAL A 37 11.16 -3.40 -2.51
C VAL A 37 12.55 -3.43 -3.15
N ALA A 38 13.19 -2.29 -3.38
CA ALA A 38 14.61 -2.23 -3.71
C ALA A 38 15.52 -2.48 -2.49
N PHE A 39 14.98 -2.47 -1.27
CA PHE A 39 15.69 -2.87 -0.05
C PHE A 39 15.36 -4.33 0.29
N ASP A 40 16.39 -5.12 0.58
CA ASP A 40 16.29 -6.58 0.82
C ASP A 40 15.25 -6.94 1.88
N GLU A 41 15.17 -6.17 2.97
CA GLU A 41 14.21 -6.39 4.06
C GLU A 41 12.75 -6.24 3.57
N ALA A 42 12.49 -5.21 2.75
CA ALA A 42 11.17 -4.97 2.19
C ALA A 42 10.83 -5.98 1.08
N GLU A 43 11.81 -6.40 0.28
CA GLU A 43 11.61 -7.48 -0.69
C GLU A 43 11.31 -8.81 0.02
N ALA A 44 12.08 -9.18 1.05
CA ALA A 44 11.90 -10.41 1.78
C ALA A 44 10.50 -10.48 2.44
N ASP A 45 10.07 -9.41 3.10
CA ASP A 45 8.72 -9.32 3.66
C ASP A 45 7.65 -9.41 2.57
N TRP A 46 7.81 -8.69 1.47
CA TRP A 46 6.88 -8.74 0.34
C TRP A 46 6.75 -10.15 -0.23
N ARG A 47 7.86 -10.85 -0.45
CA ARG A 47 7.89 -12.24 -0.94
C ARG A 47 7.24 -13.20 0.05
N ARG A 48 7.51 -13.06 1.35
CA ARG A 48 6.89 -13.86 2.42
C ARG A 48 5.37 -13.72 2.45
N LEU A 49 4.85 -12.55 2.09
CA LEU A 49 3.41 -12.27 1.96
C LEU A 49 2.81 -12.72 0.62
N GLY A 50 3.57 -13.40 -0.25
CA GLY A 50 3.11 -13.85 -1.57
C GLY A 50 3.24 -12.80 -2.68
N GLY A 51 4.11 -11.80 -2.48
CA GLY A 51 4.35 -10.71 -3.41
C GLY A 51 4.95 -11.13 -4.74
N HIS A 52 4.31 -10.71 -5.83
CA HIS A 52 4.79 -10.91 -7.19
C HIS A 52 4.59 -9.70 -8.11
N THR A 53 3.69 -8.77 -7.78
CA THR A 53 3.46 -7.53 -8.56
C THR A 53 3.49 -6.29 -7.66
N THR A 54 4.22 -5.24 -8.05
CA THR A 54 4.15 -3.91 -7.42
C THR A 54 3.26 -2.96 -8.23
N PRO A 55 2.57 -1.99 -7.59
CA PRO A 55 2.46 -1.82 -6.14
C PRO A 55 1.67 -2.95 -5.49
N ALA A 56 1.94 -3.21 -4.21
CA ALA A 56 1.13 -4.11 -3.39
C ALA A 56 0.87 -3.51 -2.01
N LEU A 57 -0.35 -3.61 -1.52
CA LEU A 57 -0.78 -3.07 -0.23
C LEU A 57 -1.13 -4.22 0.70
N TRP A 58 -0.39 -4.36 1.80
CA TRP A 58 -0.76 -5.24 2.90
C TRP A 58 -1.71 -4.49 3.84
N ASP A 59 -2.88 -5.08 4.11
CA ASP A 59 -3.89 -4.46 4.96
C ASP A 59 -4.01 -5.06 6.37
N GLY A 60 -3.02 -5.85 6.77
CA GLY A 60 -3.05 -6.62 8.02
C GLY A 60 -3.56 -8.06 7.85
N THR A 61 -4.26 -8.36 6.75
CA THR A 61 -4.85 -9.69 6.50
C THR A 61 -4.54 -10.21 5.10
N ARG A 62 -4.55 -9.33 4.08
CA ARG A 62 -4.37 -9.70 2.68
C ARG A 62 -3.41 -8.74 1.97
N LEU A 63 -2.61 -9.30 1.06
CA LEU A 63 -1.79 -8.53 0.12
C LEU A 63 -2.60 -8.24 -1.16
N HIS A 64 -2.99 -6.98 -1.33
CA HIS A 64 -3.67 -6.47 -2.54
C HIS A 64 -2.62 -6.07 -3.57
N GLN A 65 -2.53 -6.77 -4.69
CA GLN A 65 -1.42 -6.61 -5.65
C GLN A 65 -1.88 -5.98 -6.97
N GLY A 66 -1.04 -5.11 -7.53
CA GLY A 66 -1.32 -4.38 -8.76
C GLY A 66 -2.12 -3.09 -8.55
N ALA A 67 -1.98 -2.17 -9.50
CA ALA A 67 -2.51 -0.81 -9.38
C ALA A 67 -4.00 -0.76 -9.03
N GLN A 68 -4.85 -1.53 -9.73
CA GLN A 68 -6.29 -1.48 -9.53
C GLN A 68 -6.69 -1.93 -8.12
N ALA A 69 -6.16 -3.07 -7.65
CA ALA A 69 -6.49 -3.60 -6.32
C ALA A 69 -6.00 -2.67 -5.20
N VAL A 70 -4.78 -2.14 -5.34
CA VAL A 70 -4.21 -1.18 -4.38
C VAL A 70 -5.08 0.09 -4.32
N MET A 71 -5.43 0.68 -5.46
CA MET A 71 -6.23 1.89 -5.49
C MET A 71 -7.64 1.67 -4.92
N ALA A 72 -8.29 0.55 -5.26
CA ALA A 72 -9.60 0.20 -4.71
C ALA A 72 -9.55 0.08 -3.18
N ARG A 73 -8.49 -0.53 -2.63
CA ARG A 73 -8.34 -0.66 -1.18
C ARG A 73 -8.08 0.67 -0.50
N LEU A 74 -7.24 1.53 -1.06
CA LEU A 74 -6.99 2.88 -0.53
C LEU A 74 -8.27 3.73 -0.52
N GLN A 75 -9.07 3.66 -1.59
CA GLN A 75 -10.36 4.34 -1.66
C GLN A 75 -11.33 3.87 -0.57
N ALA A 76 -11.39 2.56 -0.31
CA ALA A 76 -12.21 2.01 0.77
C ALA A 76 -11.78 2.54 2.15
N VAL A 77 -10.47 2.70 2.39
CA VAL A 77 -9.94 3.26 3.65
C VAL A 77 -10.35 4.71 3.85
N VAL A 78 -10.30 5.51 2.77
CA VAL A 78 -10.76 6.91 2.80
C VAL A 78 -12.25 7.00 3.11
N ASN A 79 -13.06 6.16 2.48
CA ASN A 79 -14.51 6.15 2.70
C ASN A 79 -14.87 5.78 4.15
N LEU A 80 -14.24 4.73 4.70
CA LEU A 80 -14.46 4.35 6.10
C LEU A 80 -14.11 5.49 7.07
N GLY A 81 -13.01 6.19 6.85
CA GLY A 81 -12.62 7.32 7.69
C GLY A 81 -13.56 8.53 7.61
N ARG A 82 -14.42 8.62 6.59
CA ARG A 82 -15.47 9.63 6.49
C ARG A 82 -16.74 9.23 7.22
N ASP A 83 -17.08 7.94 7.22
CA ASP A 83 -18.28 7.43 7.90
C ASP A 83 -18.11 7.44 9.43
N ASP A 84 -16.86 7.40 9.92
CA ASP A 84 -16.50 7.46 11.34
C ASP A 84 -16.44 8.90 11.92
N ALA A 85 -16.63 9.95 11.11
CA ALA A 85 -16.44 11.36 11.46
C ALA A 85 -17.76 12.16 11.54
#